data_AF-A0A4Q3C752-F1
#
_entry.id   AF-A0A4Q3C752-F1
#
_cell.length_a   1.000
_cell.length_b   1.000
_cell.length_c   1.000
_cell.angle_alpha   90.00
_cell.angle_beta   90.00
_cell.angle_gamma   90.00
#
_symmetry.space_group_name_H-M   'P 1'
#
loop_
_entity.id
_entity.type
_entity.pdbx_description
1 polymer ?
#
loop_
_entity_poly.entity_id
_entity_poly.type
_entity_poly.pdbx_seq_one_letter_code
_entity_poly.pdbx_strand_id
1 'polypeptide(L)'
;MKDIAKRFPQNPLLSPADLKPSIDGLEIACLLNPGVFRFDGKTWLLVRVAERPKQNSELISFPILTKSGDITIMEIKKDDPDLDASDARVINYKGLDYLTTLSHLRLLCSDNGIDFYEPEGYPKLTGEGILQTFGIEDCRVSLIQDKYYLTFTAVSDNGVGVGLRTTANWKDFTSHGMILPPHN
;
A
#
# COMPACT_ATOMS: atom_id res chain seq x y z
N MET A 1 1.97 27.08 -21.51
CA MET A 1 1.98 25.77 -22.18
C MET A 1 0.54 25.29 -22.27
N LYS A 2 0.05 24.81 -23.42
CA LYS A 2 -1.35 24.34 -23.55
C LYS A 2 -1.43 22.93 -22.97
N ASP A 3 -2.39 22.68 -22.09
CA ASP A 3 -2.60 21.35 -21.53
C ASP A 3 -2.98 20.37 -22.65
N ILE A 4 -2.14 19.38 -22.90
CA ILE A 4 -2.34 18.34 -23.91
C ILE A 4 -2.96 17.07 -23.32
N ALA A 5 -3.15 17.01 -21.99
CA ALA A 5 -3.76 15.87 -21.34
C ALA A 5 -5.28 15.90 -21.51
N LYS A 6 -5.84 14.78 -21.97
CA LYS A 6 -7.29 14.53 -21.91
C LYS A 6 -7.58 13.83 -20.60
N ARG A 7 -8.14 14.56 -19.63
CA ARG A 7 -8.60 13.98 -18.36
C ARG A 7 -10.00 13.39 -18.53
N PHE A 8 -10.24 12.26 -17.89
CA PHE A 8 -11.59 11.72 -17.79
C PHE A 8 -12.49 12.69 -17.02
N PRO A 9 -13.72 12.97 -17.50
CA PRO A 9 -14.69 13.75 -16.73
C PRO A 9 -15.14 13.01 -15.46
N GLN A 10 -14.96 11.69 -15.38
CA GLN A 10 -15.25 10.85 -14.22
C GLN A 10 -14.20 10.94 -13.11
N ASN A 11 -13.13 11.72 -13.28
CA ASN A 11 -12.14 11.85 -12.23
C ASN A 11 -12.74 12.43 -10.93
N PRO A 12 -12.40 11.90 -9.74
CA PRO A 12 -11.51 10.75 -9.52
C PRO A 12 -12.17 9.40 -9.88
N LEU A 13 -11.44 8.51 -10.56
CA LEU A 13 -11.94 7.18 -10.94
C LEU A 13 -12.10 6.21 -9.76
N LEU A 14 -11.39 6.49 -8.66
CA LEU A 14 -11.41 5.71 -7.42
C LEU A 14 -11.20 6.66 -6.24
N SER A 15 -11.90 6.38 -5.15
CA SER A 15 -11.85 7.10 -3.89
C SER A 15 -11.87 6.12 -2.71
N PRO A 16 -11.40 6.53 -1.52
CA PRO A 16 -11.47 5.68 -0.32
C PRO A 16 -12.87 5.14 0.00
N ALA A 17 -13.92 5.88 -0.33
CA ALA A 17 -15.31 5.49 -0.07
C ALA A 17 -15.77 4.30 -0.94
N ASP A 18 -15.06 3.99 -2.02
CA ASP A 18 -15.40 2.90 -2.94
C ASP A 18 -14.95 1.53 -2.41
N LEU A 19 -14.14 1.50 -1.36
CA LEU A 19 -13.59 0.28 -0.78
C LEU A 19 -13.90 0.16 0.71
N LYS A 20 -14.00 -1.08 1.19
CA LYS A 20 -14.10 -1.38 2.62
C LYS A 20 -12.70 -1.53 3.23
N PRO A 21 -12.47 -1.05 4.47
CA PRO A 21 -11.24 -1.29 5.21
C PRO A 21 -10.89 -2.78 5.29
N SER A 22 -9.60 -3.09 5.45
CA SER A 22 -9.13 -4.47 5.48
C SER A 22 -9.52 -5.20 6.77
N ILE A 23 -9.66 -4.47 7.87
CA ILE A 23 -10.02 -4.96 9.22
C ILE A 23 -10.97 -3.95 9.87
N ASP A 24 -11.90 -4.45 10.69
CA ASP A 24 -12.78 -3.61 11.50
C ASP A 24 -11.98 -2.67 12.43
N GLY A 25 -12.41 -1.42 12.53
CA GLY A 25 -11.75 -0.39 13.33
C GLY A 25 -10.69 0.44 12.57
N LEU A 26 -10.32 0.03 11.36
CA LEU A 26 -9.51 0.85 10.46
C LEU A 26 -10.38 1.70 9.53
N GLU A 27 -9.79 2.80 9.05
CA GLU A 27 -10.30 3.61 7.94
C GLU A 27 -9.30 3.60 6.78
N ILE A 28 -9.80 3.60 5.55
CA ILE A 28 -8.96 3.84 4.37
C ILE A 28 -8.69 5.34 4.30
N ALA A 29 -7.46 5.73 4.58
CA ALA A 29 -7.05 7.13 4.53
C ALA A 29 -6.87 7.61 3.08
N CYS A 30 -6.30 6.77 2.22
CA CYS A 30 -6.07 7.10 0.81
C CYS A 30 -5.90 5.86 -0.08
N LEU A 31 -6.23 6.05 -1.36
CA LEU A 31 -5.92 5.15 -2.47
C LEU A 31 -4.91 5.85 -3.38
N LEU A 32 -3.77 5.22 -3.63
CA LEU A 32 -2.63 5.89 -4.25
C LEU A 32 -1.92 5.00 -5.28
N ASN A 33 -1.14 5.66 -6.14
CA ASN A 33 -0.01 5.15 -6.91
C ASN A 33 -0.17 3.73 -7.51
N PRO A 34 -1.26 3.42 -8.22
CA PRO A 34 -1.50 2.07 -8.69
C PRO A 34 -0.51 1.64 -9.77
N GLY A 35 -0.06 0.39 -9.70
CA GLY A 35 0.51 -0.30 -10.86
C GLY A 35 -0.60 -0.65 -11.86
N VAL A 36 -0.34 -0.55 -13.16
CA VAL A 36 -1.36 -0.81 -14.21
C VAL A 36 -0.93 -1.99 -15.08
N PHE A 37 -1.87 -2.87 -15.41
CA PHE A 37 -1.62 -4.00 -16.30
C PHE A 37 -2.90 -4.49 -17.00
N ARG A 38 -2.73 -5.37 -17.99
CA ARG A 38 -3.84 -6.09 -18.65
C ARG A 38 -3.84 -7.54 -18.18
N PHE A 39 -5.02 -8.06 -17.87
CA PHE A 39 -5.24 -9.46 -17.51
C PHE A 39 -6.71 -9.82 -17.80
N ASP A 40 -6.94 -11.01 -18.36
CA ASP A 40 -8.28 -11.52 -18.69
C ASP A 40 -9.16 -10.51 -19.48
N GLY A 41 -8.57 -9.87 -20.50
CA GLY A 41 -9.27 -8.88 -21.35
C GLY A 41 -9.58 -7.53 -20.69
N LYS A 42 -9.33 -7.36 -19.39
CA LYS A 42 -9.66 -6.15 -18.60
C LYS A 42 -8.44 -5.28 -18.33
N THR A 43 -8.68 -4.03 -17.94
CA THR A 43 -7.65 -3.15 -17.34
C THR A 43 -7.63 -3.39 -15.85
N TRP A 44 -6.46 -3.63 -15.28
CA TRP A 44 -6.28 -3.85 -13.85
C TRP A 44 -5.38 -2.80 -13.23
N LEU A 45 -5.70 -2.48 -11.98
CA LEU A 45 -4.91 -1.66 -11.08
C LEU A 45 -4.48 -2.50 -9.88
N LEU A 46 -3.21 -2.40 -9.53
CA LEU A 46 -2.69 -2.85 -8.24
C LEU A 46 -2.53 -1.60 -7.37
N VAL A 47 -3.60 -1.25 -6.67
CA VAL A 47 -3.76 0.01 -5.94
C VAL A 47 -3.08 -0.10 -4.57
N ARG A 48 -2.29 0.91 -4.21
CA ARG A 48 -1.84 1.08 -2.82
C ARG A 48 -2.99 1.61 -1.99
N VAL A 49 -3.36 0.85 -0.96
CA VAL A 49 -4.39 1.21 0.01
C VAL A 49 -3.71 1.44 1.35
N ALA A 50 -3.74 2.69 1.81
CA ALA A 50 -3.18 3.07 3.09
C ALA A 50 -4.29 3.18 4.14
N GLU A 51 -4.17 2.40 5.19
CA GLU A 51 -5.16 2.34 6.27
C GLU A 51 -4.57 2.78 7.60
N ARG A 52 -5.42 3.32 8.46
CA ARG A 52 -5.05 3.69 9.84
C ARG A 52 -6.25 3.55 10.76
N PRO A 53 -6.05 3.47 12.08
CA PRO A 53 -7.14 3.63 13.02
C PRO A 53 -7.73 5.04 12.95
N LYS A 54 -8.97 5.17 13.42
CA LYS A 54 -9.58 6.49 13.64
C LYS A 54 -8.73 7.30 14.62
N GLN A 55 -8.25 8.45 14.17
CA GLN A 55 -7.43 9.34 14.99
C GLN A 55 -8.28 10.06 16.04
N ASN A 56 -7.69 10.37 17.19
CA ASN A 56 -8.31 11.18 18.24
C ASN A 56 -7.43 12.40 18.60
N SER A 57 -7.91 13.24 19.53
CA SER A 57 -7.22 14.49 19.89
C SER A 57 -5.95 14.27 20.72
N GLU A 58 -5.86 13.17 21.47
CA GLU A 58 -4.81 12.95 22.48
C GLU A 58 -3.69 12.03 21.99
N LEU A 59 -4.02 11.06 21.14
CA LEU A 59 -3.12 10.01 20.66
C LEU A 59 -2.91 10.12 19.15
N ILE A 60 -1.70 9.76 18.72
CA ILE A 60 -1.41 9.32 17.36
C ILE A 60 -1.41 7.80 17.38
N SER A 61 -2.21 7.19 16.50
CA SER A 61 -2.29 5.74 16.39
C SER A 61 -2.08 5.28 14.97
N PHE A 62 -1.34 4.19 14.79
CA PHE A 62 -1.06 3.66 13.46
C PHE A 62 -0.84 2.14 13.51
N PRO A 63 -1.18 1.43 12.42
CA PRO A 63 -0.99 -0.01 12.36
C PRO A 63 0.45 -0.33 11.98
N ILE A 64 1.02 -1.35 12.62
CA ILE A 64 2.27 -1.99 12.21
C ILE A 64 2.06 -3.49 12.07
N LEU A 65 2.79 -4.11 11.13
CA LEU A 65 2.85 -5.56 11.03
C LEU A 65 3.87 -6.09 12.02
N THR A 66 3.47 -7.06 12.83
CA THR A 66 4.38 -7.83 13.67
C THR A 66 5.24 -8.75 12.80
N LYS A 67 6.29 -9.31 13.40
CA LYS A 67 7.12 -10.32 12.73
C LYS A 67 6.35 -11.60 12.38
N SER A 68 5.22 -11.87 13.06
CA SER A 68 4.31 -12.98 12.74
C SER A 68 3.34 -12.67 11.59
N GLY A 69 3.28 -11.41 11.14
CA GLY A 69 2.36 -10.95 10.09
C GLY A 69 1.02 -10.44 10.59
N ASP A 70 0.82 -10.37 11.92
CA ASP A 70 -0.39 -9.81 12.53
C ASP A 70 -0.33 -8.28 12.52
N ILE A 71 -1.49 -7.62 12.45
CA ILE A 71 -1.56 -6.16 12.58
C ILE A 71 -1.74 -5.81 14.06
N THR A 72 -0.87 -4.95 14.58
CA THR A 72 -1.00 -4.34 15.91
C THR A 72 -1.10 -2.84 15.79
N ILE A 73 -1.89 -2.20 16.67
CA ILE A 73 -1.99 -0.75 16.73
C ILE A 73 -0.98 -0.22 17.74
N MET A 74 -0.09 0.65 17.28
CA MET A 74 0.76 1.45 18.15
C MET A 74 0.04 2.76 18.49
N GLU A 75 0.13 3.19 19.73
CA GLU A 75 -0.45 4.44 20.22
C GLU A 75 0.61 5.25 20.96
N ILE A 76 0.73 6.53 20.58
CA ILE A 76 1.70 7.48 21.16
C ILE A 76 0.94 8.73 21.57
N LYS A 77 1.23 9.27 22.74
CA LYS A 77 0.65 10.55 23.18
C LYS A 77 1.25 11.70 22.36
N LYS A 78 0.41 12.64 21.93
CA LYS A 78 0.87 13.79 21.14
C LYS A 78 1.78 14.76 21.90
N ASP A 79 1.71 14.76 23.22
CA ASP A 79 2.56 15.56 24.11
C ASP A 79 3.78 14.79 24.65
N ASP A 80 4.04 13.58 24.14
CA ASP A 80 5.23 12.83 24.50
C ASP A 80 6.49 13.59 24.04
N PRO A 81 7.46 13.87 24.93
CA PRO A 81 8.65 14.66 24.59
C PRO A 81 9.57 13.97 23.57
N ASP A 82 9.44 12.64 23.39
CA ASP A 82 10.24 11.86 22.45
C ASP A 82 9.59 11.76 21.05
N LEU A 83 8.44 12.42 20.84
CA LEU A 83 7.69 12.42 19.57
C LEU A 83 7.99 13.67 18.73
N ASP A 84 8.48 13.45 17.51
CA ASP A 84 8.45 14.44 16.42
C ASP A 84 7.36 14.03 15.42
N ALA A 85 6.30 14.83 15.36
CA ALA A 85 5.17 14.64 14.43
C ALA A 85 5.02 15.83 13.46
N SER A 86 6.13 16.48 13.10
CA SER A 86 6.14 17.62 12.19
C SER A 86 5.74 17.27 10.74
N ASP A 87 6.00 16.04 10.28
CA ASP A 87 5.45 15.47 9.03
C ASP A 87 4.22 14.59 9.36
N ALA A 88 3.12 14.80 8.64
CA ALA A 88 1.89 14.04 8.87
C ALA A 88 1.96 12.56 8.42
N ARG A 89 2.96 12.20 7.62
CA ARG A 89 3.13 10.86 7.02
C ARG A 89 4.15 10.03 7.77
N VAL A 90 5.19 10.66 8.31
CA VAL A 90 6.30 10.03 9.02
C VAL A 90 6.45 10.72 10.36
N ILE A 91 6.40 9.95 11.43
CA ILE A 91 6.69 10.45 12.78
C ILE A 91 7.97 9.81 13.27
N ASN A 92 8.80 10.56 14.00
CA ASN A 92 9.92 9.98 14.73
C ASN A 92 9.49 9.77 16.18
N TYR A 93 9.68 8.56 16.70
CA TYR A 93 9.48 8.26 18.12
C TYR A 93 10.65 7.47 18.66
N LYS A 94 11.35 8.02 19.67
CA LYS A 94 12.52 7.41 20.29
C LYS A 94 13.61 7.01 19.30
N GLY A 95 13.83 7.84 18.27
CA GLY A 95 14.87 7.62 17.25
C GLY A 95 14.48 6.65 16.14
N LEU A 96 13.23 6.19 16.08
CA LEU A 96 12.71 5.33 15.01
C LEU A 96 11.63 6.08 14.22
N ASP A 97 11.72 6.00 12.90
CA ASP A 97 10.71 6.56 12.00
C ASP A 97 9.56 5.57 11.79
N TYR A 98 8.33 6.04 11.96
CA TYR A 98 7.11 5.27 11.76
C TYR A 98 6.21 5.94 10.75
N LEU A 99 5.48 5.13 9.98
CA LEU A 99 4.42 5.61 9.10
C LEU A 99 3.10 5.74 9.88
N THR A 100 2.34 6.80 9.60
CA THR A 100 1.02 7.02 10.22
C THR A 100 -0.11 6.18 9.60
N THR A 101 0.23 5.37 8.59
CA THR A 101 -0.66 4.45 7.89
C THR A 101 0.08 3.17 7.53
N LEU A 102 -0.61 2.03 7.52
CA LEU A 102 -0.10 0.79 6.97
C LEU A 102 -0.61 0.61 5.54
N SER A 103 0.31 0.51 4.59
CA SER A 103 -0.02 0.28 3.18
C SER A 103 0.00 -1.20 2.81
N HIS A 104 -1.01 -1.61 2.04
CA HIS A 104 -1.07 -2.90 1.36
C HIS A 104 -1.55 -2.69 -0.07
N LEU A 105 -1.49 -3.73 -0.92
CA LEU A 105 -1.88 -3.64 -2.32
C LEU A 105 -3.16 -4.42 -2.57
N ARG A 106 -4.08 -3.83 -3.34
CA ARG A 106 -5.34 -4.45 -3.74
C ARG A 106 -5.51 -4.46 -5.25
N LEU A 107 -6.10 -5.52 -5.75
CA LEU A 107 -6.42 -5.68 -7.15
C LEU A 107 -7.79 -5.07 -7.43
N LEU A 108 -7.86 -4.20 -8.42
CA LEU A 108 -9.10 -3.64 -8.95
C LEU A 108 -9.09 -3.78 -10.47
N CYS A 109 -10.23 -4.05 -11.08
CA CYS A 109 -10.35 -4.19 -12.52
C CYS A 109 -11.46 -3.33 -13.12
N SER A 110 -11.36 -3.10 -14.42
CA SER A 110 -12.33 -2.35 -15.20
C SER A 110 -12.46 -2.93 -16.61
N ASP A 111 -13.70 -3.07 -17.05
CA ASP A 111 -14.06 -3.49 -18.42
C ASP A 111 -13.90 -2.36 -19.44
N ASN A 112 -14.19 -1.12 -19.05
CA ASN A 112 -14.19 0.04 -19.92
C ASN A 112 -13.03 1.02 -19.66
N GLY A 113 -12.20 0.75 -18.65
CA GLY A 113 -11.09 1.60 -18.25
C GLY A 113 -11.48 2.86 -17.49
N ILE A 114 -12.74 2.98 -17.05
CA ILE A 114 -13.29 4.13 -16.31
C ILE A 114 -13.88 3.66 -14.98
N ASP A 115 -14.76 2.66 -15.01
CA ASP A 115 -15.42 2.14 -13.82
C ASP A 115 -14.61 1.00 -13.23
N PHE A 116 -13.95 1.25 -12.10
CA PHE A 116 -13.12 0.26 -11.40
C PHE A 116 -13.86 -0.35 -10.22
N TYR A 117 -13.70 -1.66 -10.04
CA TYR A 117 -14.26 -2.41 -8.92
C TYR A 117 -13.24 -3.42 -8.39
N GLU A 118 -13.39 -3.82 -7.12
CA GLU A 118 -12.60 -4.91 -6.54
C GLU A 118 -13.26 -6.26 -6.86
N PRO A 119 -12.62 -7.14 -7.64
CA PRO A 119 -13.19 -8.45 -7.97
C PRO A 119 -13.03 -9.44 -6.81
N GLU A 120 -13.99 -10.36 -6.69
CA GLU A 120 -13.93 -11.46 -5.73
C GLU A 120 -12.86 -12.50 -6.11
N GLY A 121 -12.35 -13.21 -5.11
CA GLY A 121 -11.44 -14.35 -5.32
C GLY A 121 -9.98 -13.99 -5.58
N TYR A 122 -9.59 -12.73 -5.35
CA TYR A 122 -8.20 -12.25 -5.44
C TYR A 122 -7.70 -11.82 -4.05
N PRO A 123 -6.45 -12.16 -3.67
CA PRO A 123 -5.92 -11.81 -2.37
C PRO A 123 -5.51 -10.33 -2.28
N LYS A 124 -5.59 -9.77 -1.08
CA LYS A 124 -4.86 -8.54 -0.73
C LYS A 124 -3.39 -8.90 -0.55
N LEU A 125 -2.47 -8.11 -1.09
CA LEU A 125 -1.04 -8.32 -0.88
C LEU A 125 -0.59 -7.45 0.30
N THR A 126 -0.15 -8.09 1.38
CA THR A 126 0.40 -7.44 2.58
C THR A 126 1.90 -7.68 2.69
N GLY A 127 2.55 -6.98 3.61
CA GLY A 127 3.97 -7.18 3.91
C GLY A 127 4.27 -8.56 4.47
N GLU A 128 5.43 -9.11 4.08
CA GLU A 128 5.94 -10.41 4.52
C GLU A 128 7.31 -10.24 5.19
N GLY A 129 7.44 -10.77 6.41
CA GLY A 129 8.70 -10.79 7.15
C GLY A 129 9.16 -9.43 7.65
N ILE A 130 10.37 -9.39 8.19
CA ILE A 130 10.88 -8.26 8.97
C ILE A 130 11.15 -6.99 8.15
N LEU A 131 11.33 -7.11 6.83
CA LEU A 131 11.69 -5.99 5.95
C LEU A 131 10.47 -5.29 5.32
N GLN A 132 9.25 -5.65 5.73
CA GLN A 132 7.99 -5.13 5.19
C GLN A 132 7.01 -4.76 6.31
N THR A 133 7.51 -4.57 7.53
CA THR A 133 6.70 -4.40 8.76
C THR A 133 5.89 -3.10 8.78
N PHE A 134 6.30 -2.09 8.02
CA PHE A 134 5.57 -0.82 7.85
C PHE A 134 4.76 -0.78 6.55
N GLY A 135 4.71 -1.90 5.82
CA GLY A 135 3.85 -2.08 4.66
C GLY A 135 4.61 -2.22 3.34
N ILE A 136 3.82 -2.42 2.30
CA ILE A 136 4.29 -2.48 0.91
C ILE A 136 3.56 -1.45 0.07
N GLU A 137 4.32 -0.77 -0.80
CA GLU A 137 3.84 0.45 -1.45
C GLU A 137 4.18 0.49 -2.94
N ASP A 138 3.44 1.32 -3.66
CA ASP A 138 3.81 1.85 -4.98
C ASP A 138 4.27 0.80 -6.00
N CYS A 139 3.56 -0.33 -6.04
CA CYS A 139 3.95 -1.44 -6.89
C CYS A 139 3.96 -1.04 -8.37
N ARG A 140 4.96 -1.54 -9.10
CA ARG A 140 5.02 -1.54 -10.55
C ARG A 140 4.83 -2.97 -11.05
N VAL A 141 4.18 -3.12 -12.19
CA VAL A 141 3.85 -4.41 -12.77
C VAL A 141 4.45 -4.47 -14.17
N SER A 142 5.27 -5.48 -14.43
CA SER A 142 5.83 -5.78 -15.76
C SER A 142 5.40 -7.17 -16.19
N LEU A 143 4.85 -7.32 -17.39
CA LEU A 143 4.57 -8.62 -17.99
C LEU A 143 5.74 -8.98 -18.91
N ILE A 144 6.43 -10.07 -18.60
CA ILE A 144 7.50 -10.62 -19.43
C ILE A 144 7.11 -12.06 -19.75
N GLN A 145 6.89 -12.33 -21.05
CA GLN A 145 6.30 -13.58 -21.52
C GLN A 145 4.93 -13.82 -20.87
N ASP A 146 4.77 -14.89 -20.09
CA ASP A 146 3.55 -15.32 -19.43
C ASP A 146 3.54 -15.01 -17.92
N LYS A 147 4.49 -14.21 -17.43
CA LYS A 147 4.67 -13.94 -16.00
C LYS A 147 4.71 -12.45 -15.69
N TYR A 148 3.96 -12.08 -14.65
CA TYR A 148 3.95 -10.75 -14.07
C TYR A 148 5.03 -10.64 -12.99
N TYR A 149 5.80 -9.56 -13.04
CA TYR A 149 6.82 -9.17 -12.07
C TYR A 149 6.33 -7.92 -11.34
N LEU A 150 6.22 -8.04 -10.02
CA LEU A 150 5.73 -7.02 -9.12
C LEU A 150 6.91 -6.49 -8.31
N THR A 151 7.40 -5.31 -8.65
CA THR A 151 8.40 -4.60 -7.84
C THR A 151 7.71 -3.56 -6.99
N PHE A 152 7.91 -3.58 -5.68
CA PHE A 152 7.22 -2.70 -4.74
C PHE A 152 8.20 -2.17 -3.69
N THR A 153 7.88 -1.01 -3.15
CA THR A 153 8.59 -0.44 -2.00
C THR A 153 8.28 -1.30 -0.78
N ALA A 154 9.32 -1.77 -0.10
CA ALA A 154 9.24 -2.55 1.14
C ALA A 154 9.76 -1.67 2.29
N VAL A 155 8.90 -1.37 3.27
CA VAL A 155 9.21 -0.44 4.36
C VAL A 155 9.28 -1.17 5.69
N SER A 156 10.32 -0.88 6.47
CA SER A 156 10.49 -1.39 7.84
C SER A 156 11.36 -0.44 8.69
N ASP A 157 11.57 -0.83 9.94
CA ASP A 157 12.57 -0.23 10.84
C ASP A 157 14.01 -0.34 10.31
N ASN A 158 14.27 -1.24 9.36
CA ASN A 158 15.57 -1.38 8.68
C ASN A 158 15.69 -0.44 7.46
N GLY A 159 14.69 0.41 7.21
CA GLY A 159 14.65 1.37 6.10
C GLY A 159 13.78 0.91 4.93
N VAL A 160 13.99 1.58 3.79
CA VAL A 160 13.15 1.46 2.58
C VAL A 160 13.93 0.79 1.45
N GLY A 161 13.51 -0.43 1.06
CA GLY A 161 14.10 -1.18 -0.07
C GLY A 161 13.07 -1.55 -1.13
N VAL A 162 13.46 -2.40 -2.09
CA VAL A 162 12.57 -2.90 -3.16
C VAL A 162 12.40 -4.41 -3.06
N GLY A 163 11.16 -4.85 -2.87
CA GLY A 163 10.77 -6.26 -2.92
C GLY A 163 10.36 -6.71 -4.32
N LEU A 164 10.45 -8.02 -4.57
CA LEU A 164 9.96 -8.66 -5.79
C LEU A 164 9.01 -9.81 -5.48
N ARG A 165 7.84 -9.79 -6.12
CA ARG A 165 6.93 -10.95 -6.23
C ARG A 165 6.66 -11.26 -7.70
N THR A 166 6.35 -12.51 -8.01
CA THR A 166 5.91 -12.91 -9.35
C THR A 166 4.62 -13.71 -9.30
N THR A 167 3.79 -13.59 -10.33
CA THR A 167 2.58 -14.40 -10.51
C THR A 167 2.29 -14.62 -11.99
N ALA A 168 1.57 -15.69 -12.34
CA ALA A 168 1.01 -15.90 -13.67
C ALA A 168 -0.52 -15.71 -13.71
N ASN A 169 -1.18 -15.77 -12.55
CA ASN A 169 -2.64 -15.86 -12.45
C ASN A 169 -3.28 -14.90 -11.45
N TRP A 170 -2.48 -14.07 -10.78
CA TRP A 170 -2.91 -13.10 -9.75
C TRP A 170 -3.56 -13.73 -8.51
N LYS A 171 -3.45 -15.04 -8.35
CA LYS A 171 -3.92 -15.80 -7.18
C LYS A 171 -2.76 -16.38 -6.39
N ASP A 172 -1.81 -16.98 -7.10
CA ASP A 172 -0.60 -17.58 -6.54
C ASP A 172 0.59 -16.67 -6.77
N PHE A 173 1.31 -16.34 -5.71
CA PHE A 173 2.47 -15.45 -5.74
C PHE A 173 3.71 -16.17 -5.23
N THR A 174 4.83 -15.94 -5.91
CA THR A 174 6.16 -16.34 -5.45
C THR A 174 6.90 -15.10 -4.98
N SER A 175 7.31 -15.10 -3.71
CA SER A 175 8.15 -14.06 -3.11
C SER A 175 9.62 -14.34 -3.43
N HIS A 176 10.32 -13.34 -3.96
CA HIS A 176 11.76 -13.40 -4.25
C HIS A 176 12.59 -12.58 -3.26
N GLY A 177 11.96 -12.10 -2.20
CA GLY A 177 12.59 -11.25 -1.20
C GLY A 177 12.90 -9.84 -1.70
N MET A 178 13.85 -9.19 -1.03
CA MET A 178 14.31 -7.85 -1.36
C MET A 178 15.37 -7.92 -2.44
N ILE A 179 15.12 -7.26 -3.57
CA ILE A 179 16.01 -7.21 -4.73
C ILE A 179 16.90 -5.97 -4.77
N LEU A 180 16.51 -4.90 -4.07
CA LEU A 180 17.35 -3.73 -3.83
C LEU A 180 17.31 -3.38 -2.33
N PRO A 181 18.46 -3.30 -1.65
CA PRO A 181 18.52 -3.07 -0.20
C PRO A 181 18.11 -1.64 0.18
N PRO A 182 17.84 -1.37 1.46
CA PRO A 182 17.66 -0.02 1.95
C PRO A 182 18.89 0.84 1.70
N HIS A 183 18.67 2.15 1.56
CA HIS A 183 19.77 3.11 1.48
C HIS A 183 20.52 3.13 2.82
N ASN A 184 21.84 2.91 2.76
CA ASN A 184 22.77 3.10 3.89
C ASN A 184 23.19 4.57 3.99
#